data_AF-A0A1Q7UGY3-F1
#
_entry.id   AF-A0A1Q7UGY3-F1
#
_cell.length_a   1.000
_cell.length_b   1.000
_cell.length_c   1.000
_cell.angle_alpha   90.00
_cell.angle_beta   90.00
_cell.angle_gamma   90.00
#
_symmetry.space_group_name_H-M   'P 1'
#
loop_
_entity.id
_entity.type
_entity.pdbx_description
1 polymer ?
#
loop_
_entity_poly.entity_id
_entity_poly.type
_entity_poly.pdbx_seq_one_letter_code
_entity_poly.pdbx_strand_id
1 'polypeptide(L)'
;MTDYFRSAMQDRRARPREGLISELMDARIQGDRLTEEEVIANCIVTMVGGQETTTNLIGNGILSLLRHPHELAKLRSDLSLIPSAVEELLRYESPIQHTGRLAPADVELAGRQIRRRQAVIAVMGAANRDPERFPDPDRLDITRQDNRHLAFGYAAHFCFGAPLARIEGQIALEAVLRRMPDLALEPAPLVWRANHGLRGLKTLPVTFKADAHPSAP
;
A
#
# COMPACT_ATOMS: atom_id res chain seq x y z
N MET A 1 16.69 14.22 -4.48
CA MET A 1 16.65 13.02 -3.61
C MET A 1 18.01 12.37 -3.47
N THR A 2 18.76 12.18 -4.57
CA THR A 2 20.13 11.63 -4.54
C THR A 2 21.05 12.36 -3.56
N ASP A 3 21.13 13.69 -3.63
CA ASP A 3 22.03 14.46 -2.76
C ASP A 3 21.62 14.39 -1.28
N TYR A 4 20.32 14.32 -1.00
CA TYR A 4 19.80 14.11 0.35
C TYR A 4 20.29 12.78 0.93
N PHE A 5 20.14 11.68 0.19
CA PHE A 5 20.57 10.37 0.68
C PHE A 5 22.10 10.24 0.73
N ARG A 6 22.82 10.88 -0.20
CA ARG A 6 24.29 10.96 -0.12
C ARG A 6 24.74 11.67 1.16
N SER A 7 24.13 12.82 1.47
CA SER A 7 24.40 13.54 2.72
C SER A 7 24.01 12.71 3.95
N ALA A 8 22.88 12.00 3.91
CA ALA A 8 22.45 11.13 5.01
C ALA A 8 23.41 9.95 5.23
N MET A 9 23.96 9.37 4.16
CA MET A 9 25.00 8.34 4.25
C MET A 9 26.30 8.88 4.86
N GLN A 10 26.74 10.07 4.45
CA GLN A 10 27.93 10.73 5.04
C GLN A 10 27.73 11.00 6.53
N ASP A 11 26.56 11.50 6.93
CA ASP A 11 26.19 11.68 8.33
C ASP A 11 26.18 10.34 9.10
N ARG A 12 25.70 9.26 8.49
CA ARG A 12 25.74 7.90 9.06
C ARG A 12 27.17 7.36 9.23
N ARG A 13 28.09 7.68 8.32
CA ARG A 13 29.52 7.34 8.47
C ARG A 13 30.16 8.11 9.63
N ALA A 14 29.85 9.40 9.77
CA ALA A 14 30.40 10.24 10.83
C ALA A 14 29.76 9.98 12.21
N ARG A 15 28.49 9.61 12.22
CA ARG A 15 27.67 9.37 13.42
C ARG A 15 26.83 8.09 13.24
N PRO A 16 27.44 6.91 13.45
CA PRO A 16 26.75 5.63 13.34
C PRO A 16 25.54 5.57 14.28
N ARG A 17 24.36 5.26 13.73
CA ARG A 17 23.20 4.80 14.51
C ARG A 17 22.37 3.86 13.66
N GLU A 18 21.63 2.97 14.30
CA GLU A 18 20.77 1.98 13.66
C GLU A 18 19.77 2.59 12.67
N GLY A 19 19.26 1.75 11.77
CA GLY A 19 18.21 2.09 10.80
C GLY A 19 18.57 1.72 9.36
N LEU A 20 17.57 1.80 8.48
CA LEU A 20 17.63 1.29 7.11
C LEU A 20 18.88 1.71 6.31
N ILE A 21 19.31 2.98 6.42
CA ILE A 21 20.48 3.47 5.68
C ILE A 21 21.75 2.74 6.15
N SER A 22 21.92 2.54 7.46
CA SER A 22 23.05 1.81 8.02
C SER A 22 22.98 0.33 7.64
N GLU A 23 21.80 -0.30 7.75
CA GLU A 23 21.61 -1.70 7.35
C GLU A 23 21.98 -1.92 5.86
N LEU A 24 21.58 -1.03 4.95
CA LEU A 24 21.93 -1.13 3.53
C LEU A 24 23.43 -0.90 3.27
N MET A 25 24.07 0.02 4.00
CA MET A 25 25.52 0.24 3.90
C MET A 25 26.32 -0.97 4.40
N ASP A 26 25.83 -1.65 5.42
CA ASP A 26 26.50 -2.77 6.07
C ASP A 26 26.15 -4.13 5.46
N ALA A 27 25.07 -4.22 4.68
CA ALA A 27 24.60 -5.43 4.01
C ALA A 27 25.69 -6.10 3.15
N ARG A 28 25.88 -7.41 3.35
CA ARG A 28 26.79 -8.27 2.57
C ARG A 28 26.07 -9.49 2.06
N ILE A 29 26.29 -9.85 0.80
CA ILE A 29 25.80 -11.10 0.22
C ILE A 29 26.97 -11.79 -0.47
N GLN A 30 27.36 -12.97 0.02
CA GLN A 30 28.48 -13.74 -0.54
C GLN A 30 29.82 -12.97 -0.63
N GLY A 31 30.01 -11.98 0.26
CA GLY A 31 31.19 -11.11 0.28
C GLY A 31 31.01 -9.79 -0.46
N ASP A 32 30.00 -9.68 -1.32
CA ASP A 32 29.70 -8.47 -2.08
C ASP A 32 28.95 -7.44 -1.24
N ARG A 33 29.22 -6.15 -1.54
CA ARG A 33 28.59 -4.99 -0.90
C ARG A 33 27.77 -4.23 -1.93
N LEU A 34 26.70 -3.58 -1.47
CA LEU A 34 26.05 -2.55 -2.27
C LEU A 34 27.03 -1.39 -2.49
N THR A 35 27.08 -0.91 -3.73
CA THR A 35 27.72 0.36 -4.07
C THR A 35 26.96 1.53 -3.44
N GLU A 36 27.61 2.68 -3.33
CA GLU A 36 26.95 3.89 -2.81
C GLU A 36 25.71 4.27 -3.64
N GLU A 37 25.78 4.09 -4.97
CA GLU A 37 24.65 4.35 -5.87
C GLU A 37 23.49 3.39 -5.64
N GLU A 38 23.76 2.10 -5.41
CA GLU A 38 22.73 1.11 -5.09
C GLU A 38 22.08 1.35 -3.74
N VAL A 39 22.83 1.76 -2.71
CA VAL A 39 22.25 2.14 -1.41
C VAL A 39 21.32 3.34 -1.59
N ILE A 40 21.77 4.38 -2.28
CA ILE A 40 20.94 5.57 -2.56
C ILE A 40 19.68 5.19 -3.34
N ALA A 41 19.81 4.37 -4.39
CA ALA A 41 18.68 3.92 -5.19
C ALA A 41 17.65 3.14 -4.36
N ASN A 42 18.10 2.23 -3.50
CA ASN A 42 17.21 1.47 -2.61
C ASN A 42 16.52 2.36 -1.56
N CYS A 43 17.23 3.36 -1.00
CA CYS A 43 16.61 4.33 -0.11
C CYS A 43 15.53 5.17 -0.81
N ILE A 44 15.79 5.60 -2.05
CA ILE A 44 14.82 6.34 -2.88
C ILE A 44 13.58 5.49 -3.13
N VAL A 45 13.75 4.24 -3.60
CA VAL A 45 12.63 3.32 -3.86
C VAL A 45 11.84 3.03 -2.59
N THR A 46 12.52 2.87 -1.45
CA THR A 46 11.84 2.62 -0.17
C THR A 46 11.02 3.82 0.29
N MET A 47 11.58 5.03 0.20
CA MET A 47 10.87 6.25 0.58
C MET A 47 9.65 6.52 -0.31
N VAL A 48 9.81 6.41 -1.63
CA VAL A 48 8.70 6.62 -2.58
C VAL A 48 7.65 5.52 -2.45
N GLY A 49 8.08 4.27 -2.36
CA GLY A 49 7.21 3.11 -2.27
C GLY A 49 6.41 3.07 -0.96
N GLY A 50 7.04 3.40 0.17
CA GLY A 50 6.41 3.32 1.49
C GLY A 50 5.49 4.49 1.85
N GLN A 51 5.73 5.68 1.30
CA GLN A 51 4.97 6.87 1.73
C GLN A 51 3.57 6.93 1.11
N GLU A 52 3.46 6.93 -0.22
CA GLU A 52 2.18 7.19 -0.88
C GLU A 52 1.25 5.98 -0.87
N THR A 53 1.80 4.76 -1.01
CA THR A 53 0.98 3.55 -1.14
C THR A 53 0.29 3.19 0.17
N THR A 54 0.98 3.27 1.32
CA THR A 54 0.37 3.00 2.62
C THR A 54 -0.62 4.09 3.03
N THR A 55 -0.32 5.36 2.72
CA THR A 55 -1.28 6.46 2.89
C THR A 55 -2.58 6.17 2.14
N ASN A 56 -2.49 5.69 0.91
CA ASN A 56 -3.64 5.35 0.09
C ASN A 56 -4.36 4.09 0.59
N LEU A 57 -3.66 3.07 1.09
CA LEU A 57 -4.28 1.92 1.75
C LEU A 57 -5.17 2.39 2.91
N ILE A 58 -4.64 3.21 3.81
CA ILE A 58 -5.37 3.67 4.99
C ILE A 58 -6.53 4.58 4.58
N GLY A 59 -6.27 5.60 3.76
CA GLY A 59 -7.29 6.56 3.33
C GLY A 59 -8.43 5.93 2.52
N ASN A 60 -8.10 5.13 1.51
CA ASN A 60 -9.12 4.42 0.73
C ASN A 60 -9.83 3.36 1.57
N GLY A 61 -9.11 2.72 2.50
CA GLY A 61 -9.65 1.75 3.43
C GLY A 61 -10.75 2.33 4.31
N ILE A 62 -10.46 3.46 4.95
CA ILE A 62 -11.43 4.21 5.78
C ILE A 62 -12.62 4.65 4.93
N LEU A 63 -12.39 5.25 3.74
CA LEU A 63 -13.48 5.64 2.85
C LEU A 63 -14.37 4.44 2.48
N SER A 64 -13.76 3.30 2.15
CA SER A 64 -14.48 2.09 1.75
C SER A 64 -15.34 1.58 2.91
N LEU A 65 -14.81 1.53 4.13
CA LEU A 65 -15.57 1.13 5.31
C LEU A 65 -16.72 2.11 5.62
N LEU A 66 -16.48 3.42 5.55
CA LEU A 66 -17.51 4.45 5.79
C LEU A 66 -18.65 4.38 4.75
N ARG A 67 -18.37 3.95 3.52
CA ARG A 67 -19.39 3.70 2.48
C ARG A 67 -20.13 2.37 2.64
N HIS A 68 -19.62 1.47 3.49
CA HIS A 68 -20.19 0.14 3.75
C HIS A 68 -20.43 -0.04 5.26
N PRO A 69 -21.43 0.66 5.83
CA PRO A 69 -21.64 0.70 7.28
C PRO A 69 -21.85 -0.68 7.93
N HIS A 70 -22.38 -1.65 7.18
CA HIS A 70 -22.51 -3.03 7.65
C HIS A 70 -21.16 -3.73 7.85
N GLU A 71 -20.22 -3.57 6.92
CA GLU A 71 -18.86 -4.11 7.08
C GLU A 71 -18.08 -3.37 8.16
N LEU A 72 -18.24 -2.05 8.27
CA LEU A 72 -17.67 -1.26 9.36
C LEU A 72 -18.21 -1.68 10.72
N ALA A 73 -19.52 -1.92 10.85
CA ALA A 73 -20.13 -2.41 12.09
C ALA A 73 -19.60 -3.80 12.47
N LYS A 74 -19.48 -4.70 11.49
CA LYS A 74 -18.89 -6.03 11.67
C LYS A 74 -17.45 -5.92 12.21
N LEU A 75 -16.61 -5.11 11.57
CA LEU A 75 -15.23 -4.90 12.00
C LEU A 75 -15.12 -4.28 13.39
N ARG A 76 -16.03 -3.36 13.76
CA ARG A 76 -16.09 -2.77 15.11
C ARG A 76 -16.51 -3.78 16.17
N SER A 77 -17.42 -4.71 15.83
CA SER A 77 -17.86 -5.75 16.75
C SER A 77 -16.81 -6.84 16.98
N ASP A 78 -15.88 -7.01 16.04
CA ASP A 78 -14.80 -7.98 16.14
C ASP A 78 -13.51 -7.47 15.47
N LEU A 79 -12.64 -6.86 16.29
CA LEU A 79 -11.35 -6.34 15.83
C LEU A 79 -10.38 -7.45 15.41
N SER A 80 -10.66 -8.73 15.70
CA SER A 80 -9.84 -9.84 15.20
C SER A 80 -9.93 -10.00 13.67
N LEU A 81 -10.93 -9.37 13.04
CA LEU A 81 -11.09 -9.32 11.59
C LEU A 81 -10.15 -8.32 10.89
N ILE A 82 -9.44 -7.46 11.63
CA ILE A 82 -8.57 -6.42 11.06
C ILE A 82 -7.55 -6.95 10.03
N PRO A 83 -6.82 -8.05 10.29
CA PRO A 83 -5.89 -8.60 9.30
C PRO A 83 -6.58 -8.98 7.98
N SER A 84 -7.75 -9.62 8.05
CA SER A 84 -8.55 -9.98 6.87
C SER A 84 -9.12 -8.74 6.16
N ALA A 85 -9.57 -7.75 6.94
CA ALA A 85 -10.04 -6.48 6.40
C ALA A 85 -8.95 -5.73 5.62
N VAL A 86 -7.71 -5.72 6.11
CA VAL A 86 -6.59 -5.09 5.39
C VAL A 86 -6.34 -5.75 4.03
N GLU A 87 -6.33 -7.08 3.95
CA GLU A 87 -6.19 -7.77 2.66
C GLU A 87 -7.39 -7.50 1.74
N GLU A 88 -8.62 -7.47 2.27
CA GLU A 88 -9.79 -7.14 1.46
C GLU A 88 -9.75 -5.70 0.95
N LEU A 89 -9.31 -4.74 1.75
CA LEU A 89 -9.18 -3.34 1.33
C LEU A 89 -8.09 -3.17 0.27
N LEU A 90 -6.97 -3.90 0.39
CA LEU A 90 -5.93 -3.96 -0.64
C LEU A 90 -6.45 -4.52 -1.96
N ARG A 91 -7.28 -5.57 -1.92
CA ARG A 91 -7.95 -6.10 -3.11
C ARG A 91 -8.95 -5.07 -3.67
N TYR A 92 -9.83 -4.55 -2.82
CA TYR A 92 -10.99 -3.75 -3.21
C TYR A 92 -10.59 -2.40 -3.82
N GLU A 93 -9.67 -1.68 -3.19
CA GLU A 93 -9.18 -0.35 -3.63
C GLU A 93 -7.65 -0.34 -3.60
N SER A 94 -7.03 -1.12 -4.48
CA SER A 94 -5.58 -1.28 -4.55
C SER A 94 -4.84 0.05 -4.69
N PRO A 95 -3.89 0.38 -3.80
CA PRO A 95 -3.14 1.62 -3.89
C PRO A 95 -2.40 1.80 -5.22
N ILE A 96 -1.82 0.71 -5.75
CA ILE A 96 -1.19 0.68 -7.08
C ILE A 96 -2.15 0.03 -8.07
N GLN A 97 -2.47 0.74 -9.15
CA GLN A 97 -3.46 0.31 -10.14
C GLN A 97 -2.87 -0.48 -11.29
N HIS A 98 -1.62 -0.20 -11.67
CA HIS A 98 -0.95 -0.91 -12.75
C HIS A 98 0.57 -0.88 -12.65
N THR A 99 1.23 -1.79 -13.38
CA THR A 99 2.68 -1.82 -13.56
C THR A 99 3.02 -2.13 -15.00
N GLY A 100 4.17 -1.65 -15.49
CA GLY A 100 4.64 -1.89 -16.85
C GLY A 100 5.67 -3.00 -16.92
N ARG A 101 5.64 -3.80 -17.98
CA ARG A 101 6.68 -4.79 -18.34
C ARG A 101 7.05 -4.64 -19.81
N LEU A 102 8.27 -5.02 -20.16
CA LEU A 102 8.69 -5.18 -21.55
C LEU A 102 8.78 -6.67 -21.87
N ALA A 103 8.19 -7.08 -22.99
CA ALA A 103 8.28 -8.47 -23.42
C ALA A 103 9.74 -8.84 -23.74
N PRO A 104 10.31 -9.91 -23.16
CA PRO A 104 11.71 -10.27 -23.38
C PRO A 104 11.95 -10.87 -24.77
N ALA A 105 10.90 -11.46 -25.37
CA ALA A 105 10.86 -12.06 -26.69
C ALA A 105 9.46 -11.88 -27.29
N ASP A 106 9.27 -12.32 -28.53
CA ASP A 106 7.94 -12.47 -29.11
C ASP A 106 7.20 -13.58 -28.34
N VAL A 107 6.02 -13.27 -27.80
CA VAL A 107 5.22 -14.18 -26.99
C VAL A 107 3.74 -14.06 -27.34
N GLU A 108 3.00 -15.16 -27.21
CA GLU A 108 1.54 -15.16 -27.30
C GLU A 108 0.93 -15.21 -25.90
N LEU A 109 0.02 -14.29 -25.59
CA LEU A 109 -0.71 -14.24 -24.32
C LEU A 109 -2.20 -14.07 -24.60
N ALA A 110 -3.02 -15.02 -24.13
CA ALA A 110 -4.48 -15.02 -24.34
C ALA A 110 -4.88 -14.79 -25.82
N GLY A 111 -4.20 -15.46 -26.76
CA GLY A 111 -4.45 -15.33 -28.20
C GLY A 111 -3.94 -14.03 -28.82
N ARG A 112 -3.18 -13.20 -28.09
CA ARG A 112 -2.59 -11.95 -28.58
C ARG A 112 -1.08 -12.07 -28.71
N GLN A 113 -0.57 -11.73 -29.89
CA GLN A 113 0.86 -11.63 -30.15
C GLN A 113 1.43 -10.35 -29.54
N ILE A 114 2.45 -10.49 -28.69
CA ILE A 114 3.18 -9.40 -28.05
C ILE A 114 4.63 -9.49 -28.55
N ARG A 115 5.09 -8.45 -29.24
CA ARG A 115 6.44 -8.43 -29.82
C ARG A 115 7.51 -8.19 -28.76
N ARG A 116 8.71 -8.66 -28.99
CA ARG A 116 9.90 -8.35 -28.19
C ARG A 116 10.02 -6.84 -27.99
N ARG A 117 10.28 -6.44 -26.74
CA ARG A 117 10.35 -5.06 -26.23
C ARG A 117 9.03 -4.27 -26.30
N GLN A 118 7.91 -4.88 -26.69
CA GLN A 118 6.61 -4.24 -26.56
C GLN A 118 6.28 -4.04 -25.08
N ALA A 119 5.78 -2.86 -24.74
CA ALA A 119 5.30 -2.54 -23.41
C ALA A 119 3.94 -3.19 -23.16
N VAL A 120 3.81 -3.86 -22.02
CA VAL A 120 2.58 -4.48 -21.52
C VAL A 120 2.25 -3.84 -20.19
N ILE A 121 1.04 -3.31 -20.06
CA ILE A 121 0.55 -2.74 -18.80
C ILE A 121 -0.32 -3.80 -18.11
N ALA A 122 0.16 -4.29 -16.97
CA ALA A 122 -0.61 -5.19 -16.11
C ALA A 122 -1.46 -4.34 -15.17
N VAL A 123 -2.79 -4.34 -15.38
CA VAL A 123 -3.75 -3.54 -14.61
C VAL A 123 -4.21 -4.33 -13.37
N MET A 124 -3.42 -4.23 -12.30
CA MET A 124 -3.64 -4.96 -11.04
C MET A 124 -4.99 -4.61 -10.40
N GLY A 125 -5.43 -3.35 -10.48
CA GLY A 125 -6.74 -2.93 -9.96
C GLY A 125 -7.90 -3.67 -10.64
N ALA A 126 -7.80 -3.92 -11.95
CA ALA A 126 -8.79 -4.70 -12.69
C ALA A 126 -8.70 -6.20 -12.32
N ALA A 127 -7.49 -6.75 -12.23
CA ALA A 127 -7.30 -8.15 -11.81
C ALA A 127 -7.85 -8.43 -10.40
N ASN A 128 -7.76 -7.45 -9.49
CA ASN A 128 -8.32 -7.55 -8.15
C ASN A 128 -9.86 -7.40 -8.10
N ARG A 129 -10.48 -6.99 -9.22
CA ARG A 129 -11.92 -6.92 -9.44
C ARG A 129 -12.41 -7.90 -10.52
N ASP A 130 -11.59 -8.88 -10.88
CA ASP A 130 -11.91 -9.84 -11.93
C ASP A 130 -12.93 -10.87 -11.42
N PRO A 131 -14.13 -10.99 -12.04
CA PRO A 131 -15.14 -11.96 -11.64
C PRO A 131 -14.73 -13.42 -11.87
N GLU A 132 -13.77 -13.70 -12.77
CA GLU A 132 -13.21 -15.04 -12.95
C GLU A 132 -12.37 -15.48 -11.74
N ARG A 133 -11.79 -14.50 -11.01
CA ARG A 133 -10.95 -14.75 -9.82
C ARG A 133 -11.70 -14.55 -8.51
N PHE A 134 -12.54 -13.52 -8.43
CA PHE A 134 -13.23 -13.09 -7.22
C PHE A 134 -14.74 -13.06 -7.46
N PRO A 135 -15.51 -14.01 -6.87
CA PRO A 135 -16.97 -13.91 -6.86
C PRO A 135 -17.43 -12.62 -6.19
N ASP A 136 -18.47 -11.99 -6.78
CA ASP A 136 -18.96 -10.66 -6.40
C ASP A 136 -17.80 -9.66 -6.21
N PRO A 137 -16.98 -9.39 -7.25
CA PRO A 137 -15.72 -8.67 -7.08
C PRO A 137 -15.91 -7.24 -6.57
N ASP A 138 -17.07 -6.66 -6.85
CA ASP A 138 -17.45 -5.31 -6.47
C ASP A 138 -18.11 -5.18 -5.09
N ARG A 139 -18.33 -6.31 -4.41
CA ARG A 139 -18.75 -6.34 -3.01
C ARG A 139 -17.52 -6.27 -2.10
N LEU A 140 -17.55 -5.35 -1.14
CA LEU A 140 -16.60 -5.35 -0.03
C LEU A 140 -17.01 -6.43 0.97
N ASP A 141 -16.14 -7.40 1.22
CA ASP A 141 -16.38 -8.48 2.17
C ASP A 141 -15.12 -8.70 3.02
N ILE A 142 -15.07 -8.10 4.21
CA ILE A 142 -13.88 -8.15 5.08
C ILE A 142 -13.58 -9.55 5.61
N THR A 143 -14.50 -10.50 5.39
CA THR A 143 -14.39 -11.90 5.81
C THR A 143 -14.01 -12.85 4.67
N ARG A 144 -13.68 -12.31 3.47
CA ARG A 144 -13.27 -13.09 2.29
C ARG A 144 -12.04 -13.97 2.60
N GLN A 145 -12.23 -15.28 2.56
CA GLN A 145 -11.19 -16.27 2.87
C GLN A 145 -10.17 -16.44 1.72
N ASP A 146 -10.64 -16.64 0.49
CA ASP A 146 -9.76 -16.75 -0.68
C ASP A 146 -9.49 -15.37 -1.28
N ASN A 147 -8.47 -14.70 -0.74
CA ASN A 147 -8.15 -13.31 -1.04
C ASN A 147 -6.72 -13.09 -1.59
N ARG A 148 -6.28 -13.97 -2.50
CA ARG A 148 -4.95 -13.83 -3.13
C ARG A 148 -4.97 -12.74 -4.20
N HIS A 149 -4.92 -11.49 -3.76
CA HIS A 149 -4.89 -10.29 -4.61
C HIS A 149 -3.47 -9.93 -5.09
N LEU A 150 -3.38 -9.04 -6.07
CA LEU A 150 -2.16 -8.54 -6.70
C LEU A 150 -1.76 -7.13 -6.25
N ALA A 151 -2.35 -6.56 -5.19
CA ALA A 151 -2.02 -5.21 -4.72
C ALA A 151 -0.52 -5.02 -4.36
N PHE A 152 0.18 -6.10 -4.02
CA PHE A 152 1.62 -6.12 -3.76
C PHE A 152 2.47 -6.62 -4.93
N GLY A 153 1.88 -6.79 -6.12
CA GLY A 153 2.55 -7.43 -7.25
C GLY A 153 2.73 -8.94 -7.08
N TYR A 154 3.68 -9.52 -7.82
CA TYR A 154 3.89 -10.97 -7.88
C TYR A 154 5.33 -11.33 -8.24
N ALA A 155 5.75 -12.54 -7.88
CA ALA A 155 7.05 -13.14 -8.18
C ALA A 155 8.26 -12.30 -7.70
N ALA A 156 9.33 -12.22 -8.50
CA ALA A 156 10.61 -11.61 -8.13
C ALA A 156 10.52 -10.13 -7.71
N HIS A 157 9.44 -9.44 -8.08
CA HIS A 157 9.17 -8.05 -7.69
C HIS A 157 7.95 -7.95 -6.76
N PHE A 158 7.62 -9.01 -6.02
CA PHE A 158 6.66 -8.93 -4.92
C PHE A 158 7.13 -7.87 -3.92
N CYS A 159 6.20 -7.02 -3.47
CA CYS A 159 6.51 -5.88 -2.62
C CYS A 159 7.26 -6.31 -1.35
N PHE A 160 8.54 -5.92 -1.26
CA PHE A 160 9.35 -6.19 -0.06
C PHE A 160 8.81 -5.46 1.18
N GLY A 161 8.09 -4.34 0.98
CA GLY A 161 7.43 -3.57 2.03
C GLY A 161 6.05 -4.10 2.45
N ALA A 162 5.55 -5.20 1.85
CA ALA A 162 4.22 -5.73 2.16
C ALA A 162 4.00 -6.05 3.66
N PRO A 163 4.96 -6.62 4.40
CA PRO A 163 4.78 -6.85 5.83
C PRO A 163 4.59 -5.54 6.61
N LEU A 164 5.36 -4.50 6.30
CA LEU A 164 5.27 -3.20 6.97
C LEU A 164 3.94 -2.50 6.63
N ALA A 165 3.55 -2.47 5.35
CA ALA A 165 2.27 -1.88 4.92
C ALA A 165 1.07 -2.56 5.62
N ARG A 166 1.12 -3.88 5.82
CA ARG A 166 0.11 -4.61 6.59
C ARG A 166 0.08 -4.17 8.04
N ILE A 167 1.23 -4.15 8.72
CA ILE A 167 1.32 -3.74 10.13
C ILE A 167 0.78 -2.32 10.31
N GLU A 168 1.23 -1.38 9.47
CA GLU A 168 0.76 0.01 9.51
C GLU A 168 -0.74 0.12 9.26
N GLY A 169 -1.26 -0.58 8.24
CA GLY A 169 -2.69 -0.61 7.94
C GLY A 169 -3.52 -1.17 9.09
N GLN A 170 -3.07 -2.27 9.71
CA GLN A 170 -3.75 -2.90 10.84
C GLN A 170 -3.78 -1.96 12.06
N ILE A 171 -2.63 -1.40 12.44
CA ILE A 171 -2.51 -0.47 13.57
C ILE A 171 -3.35 0.79 13.34
N ALA A 172 -3.30 1.36 12.12
CA ALA A 172 -4.05 2.56 11.79
C ALA A 172 -5.56 2.32 11.86
N LEU A 173 -6.05 1.23 11.25
CA LEU A 173 -7.46 0.87 11.31
C LEU A 173 -7.90 0.60 12.75
N GLU A 174 -7.14 -0.18 13.53
CA GLU A 174 -7.47 -0.44 14.92
C GLU A 174 -7.56 0.85 15.74
N ALA A 175 -6.56 1.73 15.61
CA ALA A 175 -6.51 2.98 16.34
C ALA A 175 -7.69 3.89 15.99
N VAL A 176 -8.04 4.01 14.70
CA VAL A 176 -9.19 4.79 14.24
C VAL A 176 -10.50 4.22 14.79
N LEU A 177 -10.70 2.90 14.69
CA LEU A 177 -11.95 2.27 15.16
C LEU A 177 -12.14 2.36 16.67
N ARG A 178 -11.05 2.29 17.44
CA ARG A 178 -11.09 2.44 18.91
C ARG A 178 -11.28 3.88 19.37
N ARG A 179 -10.59 4.83 18.76
CA ARG A 179 -10.54 6.24 19.21
C ARG A 179 -11.57 7.15 18.53
N MET A 180 -12.19 6.69 17.45
CA MET A 180 -13.17 7.46 16.67
C MET A 180 -14.42 6.59 16.42
N PRO A 181 -15.13 6.17 17.49
CA PRO A 181 -16.28 5.27 17.37
C PRO A 181 -17.46 5.88 16.60
N ASP A 182 -17.51 7.20 16.48
CA ASP A 182 -18.52 7.94 15.72
C ASP A 182 -17.94 8.62 14.46
N LEU A 183 -16.78 8.14 13.98
CA LEU A 183 -16.22 8.58 12.70
C LEU A 183 -17.26 8.48 11.59
N ALA A 184 -17.51 9.60 10.92
CA ALA A 184 -18.43 9.71 9.81
C ALA A 184 -17.81 10.54 8.67
N LEU A 185 -18.21 10.22 7.44
CA LEU A 185 -17.80 10.96 6.25
C LEU A 185 -18.56 12.29 6.20
N GLU A 186 -17.86 13.40 6.00
CA GLU A 186 -18.54 14.66 5.73
C GLU A 186 -19.19 14.64 4.34
N PRO A 187 -20.36 15.27 4.15
CA PRO A 187 -21.02 15.35 2.85
C PRO A 187 -20.31 16.38 1.94
N ALA A 188 -19.10 16.05 1.51
CA ALA A 188 -18.26 16.86 0.63
C ALA A 188 -17.84 16.05 -0.62
N PRO A 189 -17.63 16.71 -1.79
CA PRO A 189 -17.11 16.04 -2.97
C PRO A 189 -15.73 15.44 -2.72
N LEU A 190 -15.57 14.16 -3.02
CA LEU A 190 -14.29 13.47 -2.92
C LEU A 190 -13.49 13.68 -4.20
N VAL A 191 -12.25 14.15 -4.05
CA VAL A 191 -11.35 14.41 -5.17
C VAL A 191 -10.23 13.38 -5.18
N TRP A 192 -10.23 12.53 -6.20
CA TRP A 192 -9.12 11.62 -6.47
C TRP A 192 -7.92 12.38 -7.04
N ARG A 193 -6.71 11.92 -6.72
CA ARG A 193 -5.48 12.43 -7.35
C ARG A 193 -5.49 12.09 -8.84
N ALA A 194 -5.01 13.00 -9.68
CA ALA A 194 -4.84 12.79 -11.11
C ALA A 194 -3.58 11.95 -11.39
N ASN A 195 -3.56 10.72 -10.87
CA ASN A 195 -2.48 9.76 -11.04
C ASN A 195 -3.10 8.43 -11.49
N HIS A 196 -2.71 7.94 -12.66
CA HIS A 196 -3.28 6.70 -13.20
C HIS A 196 -2.64 5.45 -12.58
N GLY A 197 -1.43 5.58 -12.03
CA GLY A 197 -0.68 4.49 -11.40
C GLY A 197 -1.06 4.28 -9.94
N LEU A 198 -1.51 5.34 -9.25
CA LEU A 198 -1.88 5.31 -7.85
C LEU A 198 -3.32 5.74 -7.62
N ARG A 199 -4.04 4.98 -6.81
CA ARG A 199 -5.40 5.29 -6.39
C ARG A 199 -5.38 5.92 -5.01
N GLY A 200 -5.61 7.23 -4.94
CA GLY A 200 -5.58 7.95 -3.66
C GLY A 200 -6.40 9.23 -3.69
N LEU A 201 -6.97 9.58 -2.54
CA LEU A 201 -7.69 10.83 -2.36
C LEU A 201 -6.71 12.01 -2.16
N LYS A 202 -7.11 13.20 -2.59
CA LYS A 202 -6.43 14.44 -2.18
C LYS A 202 -6.70 14.73 -0.70
N THR A 203 -7.96 14.58 -0.28
CA THR A 203 -8.44 14.78 1.08
C THR A 203 -9.59 13.80 1.37
N LEU A 204 -9.73 13.40 2.63
CA LEU A 204 -10.87 12.63 3.14
C LEU A 204 -11.45 13.38 4.35
N PRO A 205 -12.40 14.31 4.14
CA PRO A 205 -13.01 15.07 5.22
C PRO A 205 -13.92 14.18 6.07
N VAL A 206 -13.71 14.19 7.39
CA VAL A 206 -14.40 13.33 8.35
C VAL A 206 -14.71 14.09 9.63
N THR A 207 -15.82 13.71 10.27
CA THR A 207 -16.20 14.18 11.61
C THR A 207 -16.13 13.04 12.60
N PHE A 208 -15.71 13.32 13.82
CA PHE A 208 -15.80 12.43 14.98
C PHE A 208 -15.86 13.29 16.24
N LYS A 209 -16.42 12.78 17.33
CA LYS A 209 -16.32 13.44 18.63
C LYS A 209 -14.91 13.25 19.15
N ALA A 210 -14.24 14.36 19.46
CA ALA A 210 -13.01 14.27 20.23
C ALA A 210 -13.35 13.70 21.61
N ASP A 211 -12.75 12.57 21.98
CA ASP A 211 -12.75 12.13 23.36
C ASP A 211 -12.22 13.27 24.21
N ALA A 212 -12.95 13.64 25.27
CA ALA A 212 -12.46 14.58 26.26
C ALA A 212 -11.25 13.96 26.97
N HIS A 213 -10.06 14.10 26.38
CA HIS A 213 -8.83 13.82 27.11
C HIS A 213 -8.78 14.82 28.26
N PRO A 214 -8.72 14.37 29.53
CA PRO A 214 -8.34 15.28 30.59
C PRO A 214 -6.96 15.83 30.20
N SER A 215 -6.87 17.14 30.08
CA SER A 215 -5.60 17.84 29.90
C SER A 215 -4.61 17.26 30.91
N ALA A 216 -3.49 16.71 30.42
CA ALA A 216 -2.42 16.24 31.29
C ALA A 216 -1.99 17.41 32.21
N PRO A 217 -1.75 17.14 33.51
CA PRO A 217 -1.38 18.16 34.48
C PRO A 217 -0.03 18.83 34.17
#